data_AF-A0A8J8TFH8-F1
#
_entry.id   AF-A0A8J8TFH8-F1
#
_cell.length_a   1.000
_cell.length_b   1.000
_cell.length_c   1.000
_cell.angle_alpha   90.00
_cell.angle_beta   90.00
_cell.angle_gamma   90.00
#
_symmetry.space_group_name_H-M   'P 1'
#
loop_
_entity.id
_entity.type
_entity.pdbx_description
1 polymer ?
#
loop_
_entity_poly.entity_id
_entity_poly.type
_entity_poly.pdbx_seq_one_letter_code
_entity_poly.pdbx_strand_id
1 'polypeptide(L)'
;MAEKALTVYDAFLRSEKGPKITENVWDNNVIPVTAVELKEKYEIDFGNKFIPTDPDLKERLFRAGIEMLVTVGILNVDTGRAIIVTEEEIRAGIRAAPKRIQLGENKDAVILEPRRSASRKKPIIQGGPTGATVSEDIFVPMIQSYAQEPIVDTIVSGVMSTVDGIPAATNTPFEVKATLAEIRAVREACSRVGRPYISI
;
A
#
# COMPACT_ATOMS: atom_id res chain seq x y z
N MET A 1 -30.94 3.22 -0.85
CA MET A 1 -30.09 3.32 0.36
C MET A 1 -28.84 4.10 -0.02
N ALA A 2 -28.36 5.03 0.81
CA ALA A 2 -27.26 5.91 0.43
C ALA A 2 -25.97 5.11 0.15
N GLU A 3 -25.29 5.46 -0.93
CA GLU A 3 -24.01 4.88 -1.35
C GLU A 3 -22.94 5.15 -0.27
N LYS A 4 -22.59 4.15 0.52
CA LYS A 4 -21.56 4.28 1.56
C LYS A 4 -20.33 3.46 1.16
N ALA A 5 -19.15 4.07 1.23
CA ALA A 5 -17.90 3.34 1.13
C ALA A 5 -17.79 2.34 2.30
N LEU A 6 -17.28 1.14 1.99
CA LEU A 6 -17.04 0.12 3.00
C LEU A 6 -16.03 0.60 4.04
N THR A 7 -16.35 0.36 5.31
CA THR A 7 -15.41 0.55 6.42
C THR A 7 -14.75 -0.76 6.80
N VAL A 8 -13.70 -0.70 7.62
CA VAL A 8 -13.06 -1.90 8.19
C VAL A 8 -14.03 -2.75 9.02
N TYR A 9 -15.04 -2.13 9.65
CA TYR A 9 -16.07 -2.85 10.41
C TYR A 9 -17.03 -3.62 9.50
N ASP A 10 -17.42 -3.02 8.37
CA ASP A 10 -18.26 -3.67 7.37
C ASP A 10 -17.52 -4.88 6.76
N ALA A 11 -16.22 -4.70 6.45
CA ALA A 11 -15.35 -5.77 5.95
C ALA A 11 -15.22 -6.93 6.96
N PHE A 12 -15.02 -6.63 8.25
CA PHE A 12 -14.97 -7.63 9.31
C PHE A 12 -16.26 -8.47 9.37
N LEU A 13 -17.43 -7.81 9.46
CA LEU A 13 -18.73 -8.50 9.54
C LEU A 13 -19.02 -9.36 8.30
N ARG A 14 -18.57 -8.91 7.12
CA ARG A 14 -18.66 -9.71 5.89
C ARG A 14 -17.71 -10.89 5.91
N SER A 15 -16.50 -10.72 6.43
CA SER A 15 -15.54 -11.83 6.51
C SER A 15 -16.04 -12.98 7.38
N GLU A 16 -16.87 -12.72 8.39
CA GLU A 16 -17.46 -13.79 9.22
C GLU A 16 -18.55 -14.59 8.49
N LYS A 17 -19.23 -13.97 7.51
CA LYS A 17 -20.46 -14.49 6.89
C LYS A 17 -20.33 -14.79 5.39
N GLY A 18 -19.26 -14.32 4.76
CA GLY A 18 -19.00 -14.46 3.32
C GLY A 18 -18.83 -15.91 2.88
N PRO A 19 -18.88 -16.20 1.58
CA PRO A 19 -18.75 -17.55 1.06
C PRO A 19 -17.41 -18.18 1.48
N LYS A 20 -17.44 -19.44 1.90
CA LYS A 20 -16.23 -20.18 2.26
C LYS A 20 -15.44 -20.52 1.00
N ILE A 21 -14.15 -20.29 1.05
CA ILE A 21 -13.23 -20.64 -0.02
C ILE A 21 -11.83 -20.84 0.56
N THR A 22 -11.12 -21.85 0.08
CA THR A 22 -9.73 -22.10 0.48
C THR A 22 -8.80 -21.21 -0.33
N GLU A 23 -7.68 -20.82 0.28
CA GLU A 23 -6.61 -20.05 -0.37
C GLU A 23 -6.13 -20.73 -1.65
N ASN A 24 -5.90 -22.05 -1.61
CA ASN A 24 -5.49 -22.80 -2.80
C ASN A 24 -6.48 -22.72 -3.97
N VAL A 25 -7.80 -22.74 -3.70
CA VAL A 25 -8.82 -22.58 -4.75
C VAL A 25 -8.91 -21.14 -5.22
N TRP A 26 -8.77 -20.18 -4.31
CA TRP A 26 -8.75 -18.77 -4.64
C TRP A 26 -7.62 -18.42 -5.61
N ASP A 27 -6.39 -18.80 -5.24
CA ASP A 27 -5.17 -18.44 -5.97
C ASP A 27 -5.02 -19.17 -7.29
N ASN A 28 -5.36 -20.47 -7.32
CA ASN A 28 -5.11 -21.31 -8.51
C ASN A 28 -6.31 -21.44 -9.43
N ASN A 29 -7.50 -20.97 -9.03
CA ASN A 29 -8.71 -21.07 -9.85
C ASN A 29 -9.43 -19.73 -9.96
N VAL A 30 -9.98 -19.21 -8.86
CA VAL A 30 -10.84 -18.01 -8.92
C VAL A 30 -10.13 -16.80 -9.52
N ILE A 31 -8.95 -16.45 -9.01
CA ILE A 31 -8.18 -15.31 -9.52
C ILE A 31 -7.77 -15.48 -11.00
N PRO A 32 -7.05 -16.55 -11.39
CA PRO A 32 -6.54 -16.67 -12.76
C PRO A 32 -7.66 -16.86 -13.79
N VAL A 33 -8.70 -17.63 -13.49
CA VAL A 33 -9.81 -17.86 -14.43
C VAL A 33 -10.57 -16.57 -14.69
N THR A 34 -11.00 -15.84 -13.64
CA THR A 34 -11.71 -14.58 -13.82
C THR A 34 -10.83 -13.52 -14.50
N ALA A 35 -9.53 -13.47 -14.20
CA ALA A 35 -8.61 -12.55 -14.87
C ALA A 35 -8.49 -12.81 -16.39
N VAL A 36 -8.43 -14.09 -16.80
CA VAL A 36 -8.41 -14.47 -18.23
C VAL A 36 -9.73 -14.12 -18.90
N GLU A 37 -10.86 -14.47 -18.29
CA GLU A 37 -12.20 -14.16 -18.81
C GLU A 37 -12.39 -12.64 -19.00
N LEU A 38 -11.98 -11.83 -18.02
CA LEU A 38 -12.09 -10.37 -18.11
C LEU A 38 -11.11 -9.78 -19.12
N LYS A 39 -9.90 -10.32 -19.24
CA LYS A 39 -8.95 -9.92 -20.27
C LYS A 39 -9.55 -10.12 -21.67
N GLU A 40 -10.17 -11.27 -21.92
CA GLU A 40 -10.82 -11.60 -23.19
C GLU A 40 -12.08 -10.74 -23.42
N LYS A 41 -12.98 -10.69 -22.43
CA LYS A 41 -14.23 -9.90 -22.47
C LYS A 41 -13.98 -8.43 -22.78
N TYR A 42 -12.95 -7.85 -22.17
CA TYR A 42 -12.60 -6.45 -22.34
C TYR A 42 -11.50 -6.24 -23.38
N GLU A 43 -11.09 -7.26 -24.14
CA GLU A 43 -10.06 -7.21 -25.21
C GLU A 43 -8.77 -6.49 -24.78
N ILE A 44 -8.28 -6.78 -23.57
CA ILE A 44 -7.14 -6.07 -22.98
C ILE A 44 -5.83 -6.54 -23.62
N ASP A 45 -5.19 -5.65 -24.37
CA ASP A 45 -3.87 -5.85 -24.96
C ASP A 45 -3.03 -4.56 -24.87
N PHE A 46 -1.86 -4.67 -24.23
CA PHE A 46 -0.91 -3.56 -24.07
C PHE A 46 0.19 -3.58 -25.15
N GLY A 47 0.31 -4.67 -25.90
CA GLY A 47 1.46 -4.95 -26.75
C GLY A 47 2.78 -4.82 -25.98
N ASN A 48 3.75 -4.13 -26.56
CA ASN A 48 5.07 -3.90 -25.97
C ASN A 48 5.21 -2.53 -25.25
N LYS A 49 4.09 -1.89 -24.89
CA LYS A 49 4.10 -0.55 -24.29
C LYS A 49 4.08 -0.63 -22.77
N PHE A 50 5.02 0.04 -22.12
CA PHE A 50 5.02 0.21 -20.66
C PHE A 50 3.93 1.16 -20.17
N ILE A 51 3.61 2.20 -20.94
CA ILE A 51 2.59 3.21 -20.59
C ILE A 51 1.49 3.18 -21.66
N PRO A 52 0.27 2.70 -21.37
CA PRO A 52 -0.83 2.73 -22.32
C PRO A 52 -1.30 4.17 -22.55
N THR A 53 -1.32 4.59 -23.81
CA THR A 53 -1.76 5.95 -24.21
C THR A 53 -3.19 5.98 -24.75
N ASP A 54 -3.68 4.86 -25.27
CA ASP A 54 -5.03 4.68 -25.81
C ASP A 54 -6.11 4.90 -24.71
N PRO A 55 -6.96 5.94 -24.83
CA PRO A 55 -8.05 6.22 -23.90
C PRO A 55 -9.05 5.06 -23.74
N ASP A 56 -9.38 4.36 -24.82
CA ASP A 56 -10.42 3.33 -24.81
C ASP A 56 -9.91 2.07 -24.14
N LEU A 57 -8.65 1.70 -24.39
CA LEU A 57 -7.97 0.63 -23.65
C LEU A 57 -7.91 0.92 -22.14
N LYS A 58 -7.58 2.16 -21.73
CA LYS A 58 -7.55 2.54 -20.31
C LYS A 58 -8.92 2.46 -19.65
N GLU A 59 -9.97 2.88 -20.36
CA GLU A 59 -11.35 2.79 -19.87
C GLU A 59 -11.81 1.34 -19.73
N ARG A 60 -11.54 0.48 -20.73
CA ARG A 60 -11.83 -0.96 -20.66
C ARG A 60 -11.08 -1.63 -19.51
N LEU A 61 -9.79 -1.32 -19.34
CA LEU A 61 -8.99 -1.81 -18.22
C LEU A 61 -9.56 -1.38 -16.85
N PHE A 62 -9.98 -0.12 -16.72
CA PHE A 62 -10.60 0.37 -15.49
C PHE A 62 -11.91 -0.38 -15.17
N ARG A 63 -12.79 -0.57 -16.16
CA ARG A 63 -14.04 -1.33 -16.00
C ARG A 63 -13.78 -2.79 -15.65
N ALA A 64 -12.82 -3.43 -16.31
CA ALA A 64 -12.42 -4.80 -16.00
C ALA A 64 -11.93 -4.93 -14.56
N GLY A 65 -11.16 -3.97 -14.05
CA GLY A 65 -10.71 -3.95 -12.65
C GLY A 65 -11.85 -3.81 -11.65
N ILE A 66 -12.86 -2.98 -11.94
CA ILE A 66 -14.07 -2.86 -11.12
C ILE A 66 -14.84 -4.19 -11.14
N GLU A 67 -15.08 -4.76 -12.32
CA GLU A 67 -15.81 -6.03 -12.45
C GLU A 67 -15.07 -7.18 -11.75
N MET A 68 -13.74 -7.24 -11.85
CA MET A 68 -12.91 -8.20 -11.13
C MET A 68 -13.17 -8.15 -9.63
N LEU A 69 -13.10 -6.96 -9.03
CA LEU A 69 -13.29 -6.79 -7.59
C LEU A 69 -14.74 -7.10 -7.14
N VAL A 70 -15.74 -6.81 -7.96
CA VAL A 70 -17.14 -7.19 -7.70
C VAL A 70 -17.35 -8.69 -7.79
N THR A 71 -16.76 -9.33 -8.79
CA THR A 71 -16.95 -10.75 -9.10
C THR A 71 -16.24 -11.64 -8.08
N VAL A 72 -15.00 -11.29 -7.77
CA VAL A 72 -14.12 -12.09 -6.92
C VAL A 72 -14.27 -11.70 -5.46
N GLY A 73 -14.21 -10.39 -5.16
CA GLY A 73 -14.12 -9.89 -3.79
C GLY A 73 -12.69 -9.94 -3.24
N ILE A 74 -12.57 -10.06 -1.91
CA ILE A 74 -11.29 -10.08 -1.19
C ILE A 74 -11.24 -11.29 -0.27
N LEU A 75 -10.23 -12.15 -0.38
CA LEU A 75 -10.06 -13.28 0.53
C LEU A 75 -9.58 -12.80 1.90
N ASN A 76 -10.29 -13.20 2.96
CA ASN A 76 -9.76 -13.20 4.32
C ASN A 76 -9.24 -14.61 4.63
N VAL A 77 -7.91 -14.75 4.71
CA VAL A 77 -7.22 -16.03 4.93
C VAL A 77 -7.47 -16.61 6.32
N ASP A 78 -7.63 -15.77 7.34
CA ASP A 78 -7.87 -16.20 8.73
C ASP A 78 -9.24 -16.90 8.86
N THR A 79 -10.24 -16.40 8.13
CA THR A 79 -11.61 -16.94 8.15
C THR A 79 -11.89 -17.95 7.04
N GLY A 80 -11.01 -18.03 6.02
CA GLY A 80 -11.22 -18.83 4.81
C GLY A 80 -12.49 -18.42 4.06
N ARG A 81 -12.76 -17.11 3.97
CA ARG A 81 -13.98 -16.56 3.38
C ARG A 81 -13.71 -15.33 2.53
N ALA A 82 -14.51 -15.15 1.48
CA ALA A 82 -14.43 -13.97 0.63
C ALA A 82 -15.33 -12.83 1.13
N ILE A 83 -14.80 -11.62 1.13
CA ILE A 83 -15.53 -10.37 1.35
C ILE A 83 -16.02 -9.89 -0.02
N ILE A 84 -17.33 -10.04 -0.26
CA ILE A 84 -17.96 -9.60 -1.51
C ILE A 84 -18.34 -8.12 -1.39
N VAL A 85 -18.12 -7.36 -2.46
CA VAL A 85 -18.37 -5.92 -2.55
C VAL A 85 -19.17 -5.59 -3.81
N THR A 86 -19.93 -4.50 -3.78
CA THR A 86 -20.69 -4.05 -4.97
C THR A 86 -19.97 -2.95 -5.73
N GLU A 87 -20.35 -2.73 -7.01
CA GLU A 87 -19.79 -1.65 -7.81
C GLU A 87 -20.04 -0.28 -7.16
N GLU A 88 -21.23 -0.07 -6.58
CA GLU A 88 -21.59 1.17 -5.91
C GLU A 88 -20.68 1.46 -4.73
N GLU A 89 -20.34 0.44 -3.94
CA GLU A 89 -19.43 0.55 -2.79
C GLU A 89 -18.01 0.91 -3.21
N ILE A 90 -17.52 0.28 -4.29
CA ILE A 90 -16.21 0.58 -4.85
C ILE A 90 -16.19 2.03 -5.36
N ARG A 91 -17.20 2.44 -6.13
CA ARG A 91 -17.30 3.80 -6.67
C ARG A 91 -17.45 4.84 -5.56
N ALA A 92 -18.18 4.53 -4.49
CA ALA A 92 -18.27 5.38 -3.31
C ALA A 92 -16.89 5.56 -2.64
N GLY A 93 -16.11 4.48 -2.53
CA GLY A 93 -14.73 4.51 -2.04
C GLY A 93 -13.82 5.39 -2.91
N ILE A 94 -13.89 5.23 -4.24
CA ILE A 94 -13.11 6.05 -5.18
C ILE A 94 -13.48 7.53 -5.07
N ARG A 95 -14.78 7.87 -4.94
CA ARG A 95 -15.23 9.27 -4.76
C ARG A 95 -14.75 9.87 -3.44
N ALA A 96 -14.67 9.07 -2.38
CA ALA A 96 -14.24 9.50 -1.06
C ALA A 96 -12.71 9.61 -0.91
N ALA A 97 -11.93 9.13 -1.89
CA ALA A 97 -10.48 9.14 -1.80
C ALA A 97 -9.90 10.56 -1.63
N PRO A 98 -8.93 10.75 -0.71
CA PRO A 98 -8.32 12.06 -0.48
C PRO A 98 -7.58 12.55 -1.73
N LYS A 99 -7.75 13.83 -2.06
CA LYS A 99 -7.09 14.47 -3.23
C LYS A 99 -5.78 15.16 -2.87
N ARG A 100 -5.48 15.29 -1.59
CA ARG A 100 -4.31 15.98 -1.07
C ARG A 100 -4.01 15.48 0.34
N ILE A 101 -2.75 15.15 0.61
CA ILE A 101 -2.27 14.75 1.94
C ILE A 101 -0.99 15.54 2.22
N GLN A 102 -0.87 16.11 3.41
CA GLN A 102 0.40 16.65 3.89
C GLN A 102 1.17 15.53 4.58
N LEU A 103 2.41 15.32 4.16
CA LEU A 103 3.35 14.38 4.75
C LEU A 103 4.44 15.17 5.46
N GLY A 104 4.71 14.83 6.72
CA GLY A 104 5.64 15.61 7.55
C GLY A 104 5.09 16.97 7.98
N GLU A 105 5.94 17.75 8.64
CA GLU A 105 5.56 19.01 9.26
C GLU A 105 6.59 20.12 9.02
N ASN A 106 6.17 21.37 9.26
CA ASN A 106 7.03 22.55 9.23
C ASN A 106 7.86 22.65 7.93
N LYS A 107 9.16 22.91 8.04
CA LYS A 107 10.08 23.05 6.90
C LYS A 107 10.30 21.75 6.11
N ASP A 108 9.97 20.60 6.68
CA ASP A 108 10.16 19.28 6.07
C ASP A 108 8.86 18.73 5.47
N ALA A 109 7.75 19.48 5.54
CA ALA A 109 6.46 19.07 5.02
C ALA A 109 6.43 19.06 3.48
N VAL A 110 5.85 18.00 2.91
CA VAL A 110 5.58 17.88 1.48
C VAL A 110 4.10 17.56 1.23
N ILE A 111 3.59 17.94 0.06
CA ILE A 111 2.19 17.72 -0.31
C ILE A 111 2.12 16.60 -1.35
N LEU A 112 1.50 15.48 -0.98
CA LEU A 112 1.14 14.42 -1.89
C LEU A 112 -0.18 14.76 -2.59
N GLU A 113 -0.15 14.84 -3.92
CA GLU A 113 -1.29 15.17 -4.77
C GLU A 113 -1.27 14.37 -6.09
N PRO A 114 -2.42 14.15 -6.75
CA PRO A 114 -2.50 13.40 -8.00
C PRO A 114 -1.62 13.97 -9.12
N ARG A 115 -0.88 13.10 -9.80
CA ARG A 115 -0.12 13.41 -11.02
C ARG A 115 -0.82 12.82 -12.24
N ARG A 116 -1.02 13.66 -13.27
CA ARG A 116 -1.46 13.18 -14.60
C ARG A 116 -0.26 12.66 -15.40
N SER A 117 -0.52 11.87 -16.45
CA SER A 117 0.52 11.24 -17.28
C SER A 117 1.57 12.20 -17.84
N ALA A 118 1.18 13.42 -18.22
CA ALA A 118 2.08 14.46 -18.73
C ALA A 118 2.53 15.48 -17.65
N SER A 119 2.39 15.15 -16.36
CA SER A 119 2.73 16.08 -15.28
C SER A 119 4.21 16.41 -15.26
N ARG A 120 4.53 17.71 -15.30
CA ARG A 120 5.89 18.23 -15.11
C ARG A 120 6.33 18.24 -13.63
N LYS A 121 5.40 18.01 -12.70
CA LYS A 121 5.72 17.89 -11.27
C LYS A 121 6.44 16.56 -11.03
N LYS A 122 7.57 16.59 -10.32
CA LYS A 122 8.28 15.40 -9.82
C LYS A 122 7.36 14.62 -8.85
N PRO A 123 7.43 13.28 -8.78
CA PRO A 123 6.79 12.53 -7.69
C PRO A 123 7.44 12.85 -6.34
N ILE A 124 6.72 12.57 -5.25
CA ILE A 124 7.31 12.47 -3.92
C ILE A 124 8.27 11.28 -3.92
N ILE A 125 9.50 11.48 -3.44
CA ILE A 125 10.49 10.42 -3.29
C ILE A 125 10.52 9.98 -1.83
N GLN A 126 9.94 8.81 -1.58
CA GLN A 126 10.10 8.11 -0.32
C GLN A 126 11.34 7.22 -0.40
N GLY A 127 12.37 7.54 0.38
CA GLY A 127 13.66 6.86 0.37
C GLY A 127 13.93 6.11 1.67
N GLY A 128 14.56 4.95 1.58
CA GLY A 128 14.96 4.17 2.74
C GLY A 128 15.11 2.68 2.44
N PRO A 129 15.39 1.85 3.45
CA PRO A 129 15.60 0.42 3.27
C PRO A 129 14.37 -0.34 2.76
N THR A 130 13.18 0.28 2.75
CA THR A 130 11.96 -0.26 2.10
C THR A 130 11.58 -1.64 2.66
N GLY A 131 11.46 -1.74 3.98
CA GLY A 131 11.10 -2.98 4.67
C GLY A 131 12.20 -4.06 4.67
N ALA A 132 13.38 -3.80 4.08
CA ALA A 132 14.51 -4.70 4.19
C ALA A 132 14.99 -4.81 5.64
N THR A 133 15.42 -6.01 6.03
CA THR A 133 16.03 -6.25 7.33
C THR A 133 17.34 -5.47 7.47
N VAL A 134 17.49 -4.72 8.56
CA VAL A 134 18.68 -3.92 8.87
C VAL A 134 19.22 -4.30 10.23
N SER A 135 20.54 -4.49 10.34
CA SER A 135 21.20 -4.76 11.61
C SER A 135 21.04 -3.58 12.58
N GLU A 136 20.83 -3.90 13.85
CA GLU A 136 20.53 -2.93 14.92
C GLU A 136 21.61 -1.85 15.06
N ASP A 137 22.88 -2.23 14.95
CA ASP A 137 24.05 -1.36 15.12
C ASP A 137 24.20 -0.29 14.02
N ILE A 138 23.73 -0.59 12.81
CA ILE A 138 23.78 0.33 11.67
C ILE A 138 22.43 0.99 11.37
N PHE A 139 21.39 0.73 12.15
CA PHE A 139 20.03 1.18 11.81
C PHE A 139 19.94 2.69 11.66
N VAL A 140 20.47 3.45 12.64
CA VAL A 140 20.49 4.92 12.59
C VAL A 140 21.35 5.43 11.42
N PRO A 141 22.62 5.03 11.26
CA PRO A 141 23.43 5.40 10.08
C PRO A 141 22.78 5.08 8.74
N MET A 142 22.12 3.92 8.63
CA MET A 142 21.41 3.50 7.42
C MET A 142 20.31 4.51 7.06
N ILE A 143 19.44 4.86 8.00
CA ILE A 143 18.39 5.86 7.76
C ILE A 143 18.97 7.24 7.47
N GLN A 144 20.03 7.65 8.19
CA GLN A 144 20.70 8.93 7.96
C GLN A 144 21.18 9.05 6.51
N SER A 145 21.67 7.96 5.90
CA SER A 145 22.15 7.95 4.52
C SER A 145 21.08 8.36 3.50
N TYR A 146 19.79 8.08 3.77
CA TYR A 146 18.67 8.53 2.93
C TYR A 146 18.18 9.91 3.35
N ALA A 147 18.04 10.16 4.66
CA ALA A 147 17.45 11.40 5.16
C ALA A 147 18.29 12.64 4.82
N GLN A 148 19.63 12.50 4.75
CA GLN A 148 20.53 13.60 4.38
C GLN A 148 20.42 13.99 2.91
N GLU A 149 19.89 13.12 2.04
CA GLU A 149 19.83 13.39 0.61
C GLU A 149 18.71 14.41 0.31
N PRO A 150 19.03 15.59 -0.28
CA PRO A 150 18.04 16.62 -0.55
C PRO A 150 16.92 16.18 -1.51
N ILE A 151 17.15 15.12 -2.28
CA ILE A 151 16.18 14.59 -3.24
C ILE A 151 15.09 13.72 -2.59
N VAL A 152 15.33 13.25 -1.35
CA VAL A 152 14.42 12.41 -0.56
C VAL A 152 13.44 13.30 0.18
N ASP A 153 12.15 13.09 -0.07
CA ASP A 153 11.04 13.89 0.46
C ASP A 153 10.45 13.27 1.73
N THR A 154 10.39 11.93 1.81
CA THR A 154 9.93 11.16 2.98
C THR A 154 10.80 9.93 3.20
N ILE A 155 10.73 9.33 4.39
CA ILE A 155 11.44 8.09 4.71
C ILE A 155 10.49 6.90 4.58
N VAL A 156 11.02 5.76 4.13
CA VAL A 156 10.42 4.44 4.37
C VAL A 156 11.38 3.63 5.23
N SER A 157 10.91 3.10 6.34
CA SER A 157 11.76 2.38 7.30
C SER A 157 12.28 1.05 6.73
N GLY A 158 13.36 0.54 7.33
CA GLY A 158 13.71 -0.87 7.27
C GLY A 158 13.02 -1.65 8.38
N VAL A 159 13.36 -2.91 8.55
CA VAL A 159 12.90 -3.73 9.69
C VAL A 159 14.08 -4.03 10.60
N MET A 160 13.96 -3.68 11.87
CA MET A 160 14.93 -4.04 12.89
C MET A 160 14.75 -5.52 13.29
N SER A 161 15.69 -6.40 12.91
CA SER A 161 15.59 -7.85 13.19
C SER A 161 15.82 -8.21 14.66
N THR A 162 16.58 -7.38 15.39
CA THR A 162 16.88 -7.56 16.80
C THR A 162 16.75 -6.25 17.55
N VAL A 163 16.35 -6.32 18.82
CA VAL A 163 16.38 -5.19 19.74
C VAL A 163 17.05 -5.61 21.04
N ASP A 164 18.08 -4.87 21.44
CA ASP A 164 19.04 -5.26 22.48
C ASP A 164 19.65 -6.65 22.21
N GLY A 165 19.93 -6.96 20.94
CA GLY A 165 20.46 -8.26 20.51
C GLY A 165 19.47 -9.43 20.60
N ILE A 166 18.19 -9.18 20.91
CA ILE A 166 17.15 -10.21 21.00
C ILE A 166 16.27 -10.17 19.76
N PRO A 167 15.98 -11.32 19.11
CA PRO A 167 15.11 -11.35 17.92
C PRO A 167 13.72 -10.75 18.16
N ALA A 168 13.29 -9.90 17.23
CA ALA A 168 11.96 -9.26 17.22
C ALA A 168 10.88 -10.22 16.66
N ALA A 169 10.71 -11.38 17.29
CA ALA A 169 9.76 -12.39 16.83
C ALA A 169 8.30 -11.94 16.98
N THR A 170 7.46 -12.24 15.98
CA THR A 170 6.01 -11.97 15.98
C THR A 170 5.30 -12.57 17.19
N ASN A 171 4.28 -11.88 17.70
CA ASN A 171 3.50 -12.27 18.88
C ASN A 171 4.33 -12.37 20.17
N THR A 172 5.38 -11.55 20.29
CA THR A 172 6.19 -11.45 21.52
C THR A 172 6.30 -9.99 21.98
N PRO A 173 6.63 -9.72 23.25
CA PRO A 173 6.92 -8.36 23.70
C PRO A 173 8.06 -7.67 22.93
N PHE A 174 8.96 -8.45 22.30
CA PHE A 174 10.08 -7.93 21.52
C PHE A 174 9.64 -7.34 20.17
N GLU A 175 8.54 -7.80 19.58
CA GLU A 175 7.93 -7.18 18.38
C GLU A 175 7.50 -5.73 18.67
N VAL A 176 6.79 -5.53 19.79
CA VAL A 176 6.36 -4.19 20.23
C VAL A 176 7.58 -3.31 20.55
N LYS A 177 8.57 -3.87 21.25
CA LYS A 177 9.79 -3.16 21.61
C LYS A 177 10.59 -2.74 20.38
N ALA A 178 10.77 -3.64 19.40
CA ALA A 178 11.47 -3.36 18.16
C ALA A 178 10.74 -2.31 17.33
N THR A 179 9.41 -2.37 17.23
CA THR A 179 8.60 -1.35 16.54
C THR A 179 8.83 0.06 17.13
N LEU A 180 8.82 0.17 18.46
CA LEU A 180 9.09 1.45 19.13
C LEU A 180 10.54 1.92 18.95
N ALA A 181 11.50 1.00 19.01
CA ALA A 181 12.92 1.28 18.81
C ALA A 181 13.18 1.76 17.37
N GLU A 182 12.58 1.10 16.38
CA GLU A 182 12.63 1.45 14.96
C GLU A 182 12.13 2.88 14.74
N ILE A 183 10.92 3.21 15.18
CA ILE A 183 10.33 4.55 15.01
C ILE A 183 11.23 5.63 15.65
N ARG A 184 11.78 5.35 16.85
CA ARG A 184 12.71 6.27 17.53
C ARG A 184 14.01 6.44 16.77
N ALA A 185 14.59 5.36 16.27
CA ALA A 185 15.84 5.37 15.52
C ALA A 185 15.69 6.13 14.20
N VAL A 186 14.57 5.96 13.48
CA VAL A 186 14.28 6.74 12.28
C VAL A 186 14.17 8.24 12.62
N ARG A 187 13.43 8.60 13.68
CA ARG A 187 13.29 10.00 14.13
C ARG A 187 14.62 10.61 14.57
N GLU A 188 15.44 9.84 15.27
CA GLU A 188 16.79 10.24 15.65
C GLU A 188 17.66 10.51 14.42
N ALA A 189 17.69 9.59 13.46
CA ALA A 189 18.43 9.74 12.22
C ALA A 189 18.03 11.03 11.46
N CYS A 190 16.73 11.27 11.32
CA CYS A 190 16.19 12.48 10.69
C CYS A 190 16.57 13.76 11.44
N SER A 191 16.55 13.71 12.78
CA SER A 191 16.95 14.84 13.63
C SER A 191 18.45 15.16 13.49
N ARG A 192 19.32 14.13 13.43
CA ARG A 192 20.77 14.30 13.28
C ARG A 192 21.16 14.99 11.97
N VAL A 193 20.35 14.86 10.91
CA VAL A 193 20.58 15.52 9.61
C VAL A 193 19.80 16.84 9.47
N GLY A 194 19.22 17.33 10.56
CA GLY A 194 18.52 18.62 10.60
C GLY A 194 17.14 18.62 9.92
N ARG A 195 16.53 17.45 9.71
CA ARG A 195 15.20 17.28 9.10
C ARG A 195 14.22 16.53 10.02
N PRO A 196 14.01 16.98 11.27
CA PRO A 196 13.28 16.21 12.28
C PRO A 196 11.81 15.97 11.94
N TYR A 197 11.21 16.77 11.06
CA TYR A 197 9.79 16.75 10.75
C TYR A 197 9.46 16.02 9.44
N ILE A 198 10.43 15.34 8.82
CA ILE A 198 10.18 14.54 7.62
C ILE A 198 9.15 13.44 7.92
N SER A 199 8.28 13.12 6.97
CA SER A 199 7.37 11.98 7.14
C SER A 199 8.14 10.67 7.13
N ILE A 200 7.67 9.70 7.92
CA ILE A 200 8.11 8.30 7.92
C ILE A 200 6.91 7.46 7.50
#